data_AF-A0A533RRY5-F1
#
_entry.id   AF-A0A533RRY5-F1
#
_cell.length_a   1.000
_cell.length_b   1.000
_cell.length_c   1.000
_cell.angle_alpha   90.00
_cell.angle_beta   90.00
_cell.angle_gamma   90.00
#
_symmetry.space_group_name_H-M   'P 1'
#
loop_
_entity.id
_entity.type
_entity.pdbx_description
1 polymer ?
#
loop_
_entity_poly.entity_id
_entity_poly.type
_entity_poly.pdbx_seq_one_letter_code
_entity_poly.pdbx_strand_id
1 'polypeptide(L)'
;LKDLREMTRFVGDNAADFKTEYGNISTASIGAIQRNLLVLSEQGGDRLFGEPALNIQDLLQTDGGGRGIVNILSAERLMQSPKVYATFLLWLLAELFEQLPEVGDPVKPKLIFFFDEAHLLFEDVPQALEDRIEQVVRLIRSKGVGVWFVTQNPLDIPEQVLGQLGNRVQHALRAFTPRDQKAVRAAAETFRANPELDTEAAILELGVGEALVSLLDEKGTPAKVERAFIMPPHSSLPPLSPEEIRGVIQGSVLYGAYEKTVDRESAYERLRQKAEQLAENPEQEPVGRETKAEPSQTGKLIGALAKSAAHAIGSQLGRQIIRGVLGSLFGGKG
;
A
#
# COMPACT_ATOMS: atom_id res chain seq x y z
N LEU A 1 -8.09 -7.24 10.64
CA LEU A 1 -7.89 -6.01 11.46
C LEU A 1 -8.08 -6.21 12.96
N LYS A 2 -8.81 -7.25 13.40
CA LYS A 2 -9.06 -7.58 14.81
C LYS A 2 -7.78 -7.67 15.65
N ASP A 3 -6.75 -8.35 15.16
CA ASP A 3 -5.46 -8.46 15.87
C ASP A 3 -4.78 -7.13 16.12
N LEU A 4 -4.74 -6.26 15.11
CA LEU A 4 -4.12 -4.95 15.25
C LEU A 4 -4.88 -4.08 16.27
N ARG A 5 -6.21 -4.17 16.31
CA ARG A 5 -7.03 -3.47 17.33
C ARG A 5 -6.69 -3.94 18.73
N GLU A 6 -6.50 -5.24 18.90
CA GLU A 6 -6.23 -5.88 20.19
C GLU A 6 -4.81 -5.63 20.67
N MET A 7 -3.83 -5.68 19.77
CA MET A 7 -2.46 -5.22 20.05
C MET A 7 -2.45 -3.74 20.44
N THR A 8 -3.18 -2.89 19.71
CA THR A 8 -3.27 -1.46 20.01
C THR A 8 -3.93 -1.22 21.38
N ARG A 9 -4.96 -1.99 21.73
CA ARG A 9 -5.58 -1.96 23.07
C ARG A 9 -4.57 -2.36 24.15
N PHE A 10 -3.88 -3.49 23.96
CA PHE A 10 -2.88 -3.99 24.88
C PHE A 10 -1.75 -2.96 25.13
N VAL A 11 -1.26 -2.32 24.07
CA VAL A 11 -0.24 -1.24 24.19
C VAL A 11 -0.79 -0.05 24.97
N GLY A 12 -2.06 0.33 24.78
CA GLY A 12 -2.70 1.38 25.55
C GLY A 12 -2.85 1.04 27.02
N ASP A 13 -3.31 -0.17 27.33
CA ASP A 13 -3.55 -0.65 28.70
C ASP A 13 -2.24 -0.81 29.48
N ASN A 14 -1.14 -1.15 28.80
CA ASN A 14 0.19 -1.38 29.39
C ASN A 14 1.19 -0.26 29.04
N ALA A 15 0.69 0.95 28.73
CA ALA A 15 1.52 2.07 28.26
C ALA A 15 2.68 2.43 29.23
N ALA A 16 2.50 2.20 30.53
CA ALA A 16 3.54 2.44 31.54
C ALA A 16 4.77 1.55 31.32
N ASP A 17 4.57 0.30 30.92
CA ASP A 17 5.65 -0.68 30.74
C ASP A 17 6.49 -0.38 29.49
N PHE A 18 5.87 0.21 28.48
CA PHE A 18 6.54 0.58 27.22
C PHE A 18 7.20 1.95 27.25
N LYS A 19 6.92 2.77 28.28
CA LYS A 19 7.34 4.17 28.32
C LYS A 19 8.86 4.37 28.28
N THR A 20 9.62 3.47 28.91
CA THR A 20 11.08 3.57 28.98
C THR A 20 11.75 3.35 27.62
N GLU A 21 11.15 2.54 26.75
CA GLU A 21 11.73 2.15 25.46
C GLU A 21 11.20 3.03 24.31
N TYR A 22 9.90 3.35 24.32
CA TYR A 22 9.22 4.02 23.21
C TYR A 22 8.77 5.45 23.51
N GLY A 23 8.98 5.92 24.74
CA GLY A 23 8.53 7.24 25.18
C GLY A 23 7.04 7.27 25.53
N ASN A 24 6.45 8.46 25.54
CA ASN A 24 5.08 8.64 26.01
C ASN A 24 4.06 8.13 24.99
N ILE A 25 3.27 7.13 25.37
CA ILE A 25 2.17 6.60 24.56
C ILE A 25 0.89 7.35 24.91
N SER A 26 0.38 8.13 23.97
CA SER A 26 -0.82 8.95 24.15
C SER A 26 -2.10 8.11 24.02
N THR A 27 -2.97 8.17 25.02
CA THR A 27 -4.31 7.56 24.98
C THR A 27 -5.17 8.14 23.84
N ALA A 28 -4.98 9.43 23.52
CA ALA A 28 -5.66 10.06 22.39
C ALA A 28 -5.23 9.44 21.05
N SER A 29 -3.94 9.11 20.89
CA SER A 29 -3.42 8.45 19.69
C SER A 29 -3.94 7.01 19.57
N ILE A 30 -3.95 6.26 20.67
CA ILE A 30 -4.54 4.91 20.73
C ILE A 30 -6.01 4.95 20.31
N GLY A 31 -6.80 5.88 20.86
CA GLY A 31 -8.20 6.06 20.50
C GLY A 31 -8.40 6.45 19.02
N ALA A 32 -7.52 7.28 18.47
CA ALA A 32 -7.56 7.64 17.04
C ALA A 32 -7.29 6.43 16.14
N ILE A 33 -6.28 5.62 16.45
CA ILE A 33 -5.96 4.39 15.71
C ILE A 33 -7.15 3.42 15.76
N GLN A 34 -7.74 3.20 16.94
CA GLN A 34 -8.89 2.29 17.07
C GLN A 34 -10.11 2.74 16.26
N ARG A 35 -10.41 4.04 16.22
CA ARG A 35 -11.50 4.57 15.36
C ARG A 35 -11.22 4.35 13.88
N ASN A 36 -10.00 4.61 13.42
CA ASN A 36 -9.62 4.37 12.03
C ASN A 36 -9.73 2.88 11.65
N LEU A 37 -9.31 1.98 12.54
CA LEU A 37 -9.45 0.53 12.33
C LEU A 37 -10.91 0.08 12.29
N LEU A 38 -11.80 0.72 13.07
CA LEU A 38 -13.24 0.45 13.03
C LEU A 38 -13.82 0.89 11.67
N VAL A 39 -13.50 2.10 11.20
CA VAL A 39 -13.94 2.58 9.88
C VAL A 39 -13.50 1.65 8.75
N LEU A 40 -12.24 1.18 8.79
CA LEU A 40 -11.74 0.21 7.80
C LEU A 40 -12.50 -1.12 7.88
N SER A 41 -12.83 -1.60 9.08
CA SER A 41 -13.61 -2.81 9.28
C SER A 41 -15.04 -2.68 8.76
N GLU A 42 -15.70 -1.55 9.04
CA GLU A 42 -17.06 -1.22 8.53
C GLU A 42 -17.11 -1.16 7.00
N GLN A 43 -16.02 -0.69 6.38
CA GLN A 43 -15.83 -0.68 4.92
C GLN A 43 -15.39 -2.04 4.35
N GLY A 44 -15.43 -3.11 5.13
CA GLY A 44 -15.13 -4.47 4.67
C GLY A 44 -13.65 -4.83 4.62
N GLY A 45 -12.77 -4.03 5.23
CA GLY A 45 -11.33 -4.26 5.27
C GLY A 45 -10.94 -5.59 5.95
N ASP A 46 -11.77 -6.15 6.83
CA ASP A 46 -11.52 -7.47 7.41
C ASP A 46 -11.58 -8.60 6.38
N ARG A 47 -12.33 -8.44 5.28
CA ARG A 47 -12.37 -9.41 4.19
C ARG A 47 -11.19 -9.22 3.24
N LEU A 48 -10.83 -7.97 2.95
CA LEU A 48 -9.75 -7.66 2.01
C LEU A 48 -8.36 -7.97 2.57
N PHE A 49 -8.12 -7.63 3.85
CA PHE A 49 -6.86 -7.89 4.56
C PHE A 49 -6.92 -9.19 5.36
N GLY A 50 -7.73 -10.15 4.89
CA GLY A 50 -7.86 -11.48 5.49
C GLY A 50 -6.81 -12.47 4.98
N GLU A 51 -6.90 -13.71 5.43
CA GLU A 51 -6.00 -14.79 5.01
C GLU A 51 -6.71 -15.74 4.03
N PRO A 52 -6.01 -16.25 3.00
CA PRO A 52 -4.59 -16.02 2.73
C PRO A 52 -4.31 -14.60 2.21
N ALA A 53 -3.26 -13.97 2.77
CA ALA A 53 -2.80 -12.67 2.30
C ALA A 53 -2.36 -12.75 0.83
N LEU A 54 -2.60 -11.67 0.08
CA LEU A 54 -2.19 -11.56 -1.32
C LEU A 54 -0.66 -11.74 -1.44
N ASN A 55 -0.24 -12.74 -2.21
CA ASN A 55 1.16 -12.96 -2.51
C ASN A 55 1.56 -12.13 -3.75
N ILE A 56 2.43 -11.13 -3.56
CA ILE A 56 2.87 -10.26 -4.67
C ILE A 56 3.59 -11.03 -5.78
N GLN A 57 4.20 -12.19 -5.49
CA GLN A 57 4.84 -13.03 -6.52
C GLN A 57 3.82 -13.57 -7.53
N ASP A 58 2.56 -13.73 -7.13
CA ASP A 58 1.50 -14.18 -8.03
C ASP A 58 1.20 -13.13 -9.11
N LEU A 59 1.45 -11.84 -8.84
CA LEU A 59 1.29 -10.76 -9.82
C LEU A 59 2.42 -10.71 -10.85
N LEU A 60 3.56 -11.36 -10.58
CA LEU A 60 4.77 -11.34 -11.42
C LEU A 60 4.85 -12.53 -12.37
N GLN A 61 3.80 -13.34 -12.42
CA GLN A 61 3.76 -14.54 -13.23
C GLN A 61 3.76 -14.23 -14.74
N THR A 62 4.20 -15.21 -15.52
CA THR A 62 4.12 -15.21 -16.98
C THR A 62 3.33 -16.44 -17.43
N ASP A 63 2.70 -16.36 -18.59
CA ASP A 63 2.01 -17.50 -19.19
C ASP A 63 3.01 -18.56 -19.71
N GLY A 64 2.50 -19.71 -20.17
CA GLY A 64 3.33 -20.79 -20.71
C GLY A 64 4.18 -20.41 -21.95
N GLY A 65 3.89 -19.26 -22.58
CA GLY A 65 4.66 -18.71 -23.69
C GLY A 65 5.65 -17.60 -23.27
N GLY A 66 5.78 -17.33 -21.97
CA GLY A 66 6.66 -16.29 -21.42
C GLY A 66 6.12 -14.86 -21.59
N ARG A 67 4.82 -14.70 -21.88
CA ARG A 67 4.16 -13.38 -21.93
C ARG A 67 3.70 -12.98 -20.53
N GLY A 68 3.76 -11.70 -20.23
CA GLY A 68 3.24 -11.17 -18.96
C GLY A 68 1.74 -11.41 -18.82
N ILE A 69 1.29 -11.62 -17.59
CA ILE A 69 -0.15 -11.78 -17.27
C ILE A 69 -0.75 -10.42 -16.96
N VAL A 70 -1.94 -10.14 -17.50
CA VAL A 70 -2.73 -8.96 -17.13
C VAL A 70 -3.56 -9.29 -15.90
N ASN A 71 -3.17 -8.75 -14.75
CA ASN A 71 -3.91 -8.89 -13.51
C ASN A 71 -4.94 -7.76 -13.39
N ILE A 72 -6.20 -8.10 -13.17
CA ILE A 72 -7.28 -7.12 -13.00
C ILE A 72 -7.77 -7.20 -11.54
N LEU A 73 -7.56 -6.11 -10.80
CA LEU A 73 -8.19 -5.93 -9.50
C LEU A 73 -9.60 -5.34 -9.71
N SER A 74 -10.63 -6.19 -9.63
CA SER A 74 -12.01 -5.71 -9.71
C SER A 74 -12.38 -4.95 -8.43
N ALA A 75 -12.42 -3.61 -8.54
CA ALA A 75 -12.72 -2.70 -7.45
C ALA A 75 -14.17 -2.18 -7.45
N GLU A 76 -15.10 -2.84 -8.17
CA GLU A 76 -16.50 -2.39 -8.34
C GLU A 76 -17.19 -2.00 -7.02
N ARG A 77 -16.94 -2.78 -5.95
CA ARG A 77 -17.48 -2.50 -4.61
C ARG A 77 -16.54 -1.64 -3.76
N LEU A 78 -15.23 -1.76 -4.01
CA LEU A 78 -14.18 -1.07 -3.27
C LEU A 78 -14.18 0.45 -3.55
N MET A 79 -14.64 0.89 -4.71
CA MET A 79 -14.83 2.31 -5.01
C MET A 79 -15.81 3.00 -4.05
N GLN A 80 -16.74 2.25 -3.44
CA GLN A 80 -17.65 2.77 -2.39
C GLN A 80 -16.96 2.89 -1.02
N SER A 81 -15.72 2.40 -0.91
CA SER A 81 -14.91 2.32 0.30
C SER A 81 -13.51 2.91 0.05
N PRO A 82 -13.41 4.22 -0.23
CA PRO A 82 -12.16 4.85 -0.70
C PRO A 82 -10.99 4.67 0.27
N LYS A 83 -11.24 4.66 1.59
CA LYS A 83 -10.18 4.45 2.59
C LYS A 83 -9.59 3.05 2.54
N VAL A 84 -10.43 2.01 2.37
CA VAL A 84 -9.96 0.63 2.21
C VAL A 84 -9.18 0.47 0.92
N TYR A 85 -9.67 1.07 -0.18
CA TYR A 85 -8.98 1.06 -1.46
C TYR A 85 -7.61 1.73 -1.38
N ALA A 86 -7.54 2.97 -0.89
CA ALA A 86 -6.28 3.69 -0.73
C ALA A 86 -5.30 2.94 0.18
N THR A 87 -5.77 2.42 1.33
CA THR A 87 -4.96 1.62 2.26
C THR A 87 -4.38 0.38 1.57
N PHE A 88 -5.18 -0.32 0.77
CA PHE A 88 -4.73 -1.51 0.04
C PHE A 88 -3.66 -1.17 -1.00
N LEU A 89 -3.87 -0.12 -1.78
CA LEU A 89 -2.92 0.29 -2.81
C LEU A 89 -1.58 0.76 -2.21
N LEU A 90 -1.64 1.49 -1.11
CA LEU A 90 -0.48 1.89 -0.33
C LEU A 90 0.29 0.70 0.20
N TRP A 91 -0.43 -0.27 0.79
CA TRP A 91 0.17 -1.52 1.25
C TRP A 91 0.85 -2.26 0.09
N LEU A 92 0.17 -2.39 -1.05
CA LEU A 92 0.70 -3.10 -2.21
C LEU A 92 1.99 -2.44 -2.75
N LEU A 93 2.01 -1.11 -2.85
CA LEU A 93 3.20 -0.36 -3.27
C LEU A 93 4.37 -0.54 -2.30
N ALA A 94 4.10 -0.48 -0.99
CA ALA A 94 5.11 -0.73 0.04
C ALA A 94 5.64 -2.16 -0.04
N GLU A 95 4.75 -3.15 -0.19
CA GLU A 95 5.10 -4.57 -0.28
C GLU A 95 5.96 -4.85 -1.51
N LEU A 96 5.60 -4.28 -2.67
CA LEU A 96 6.41 -4.37 -3.89
C LEU A 96 7.80 -3.75 -3.69
N PHE A 97 7.88 -2.59 -3.04
CA PHE A 97 9.15 -1.93 -2.77
C PHE A 97 10.06 -2.75 -1.84
N GLU A 98 9.48 -3.33 -0.79
CA GLU A 98 10.22 -4.09 0.22
C GLU A 98 10.63 -5.49 -0.26
N GLN A 99 9.73 -6.19 -0.97
CA GLN A 99 9.99 -7.57 -1.40
C GLN A 99 10.82 -7.68 -2.67
N LEU A 100 10.70 -6.73 -3.61
CA LEU A 100 11.40 -6.83 -4.89
C LEU A 100 12.89 -6.48 -4.72
N PRO A 101 13.80 -7.23 -5.36
CA PRO A 101 15.20 -6.85 -5.44
C PRO A 101 15.37 -5.65 -6.38
N GLU A 102 16.41 -4.85 -6.17
CA GLU A 102 16.83 -3.85 -7.14
C GLU A 102 17.37 -4.53 -8.41
N VAL A 103 16.98 -4.04 -9.58
CA VAL A 103 17.27 -4.70 -10.87
C VAL A 103 17.88 -3.81 -11.94
N GLY A 104 18.37 -2.63 -11.57
CA GLY A 104 19.02 -1.72 -12.53
C GLY A 104 18.05 -1.31 -13.65
N ASP A 105 18.51 -1.41 -14.91
CA ASP A 105 17.74 -1.00 -16.08
C ASP A 105 17.46 -2.19 -17.02
N PRO A 106 16.45 -3.03 -16.69
CA PRO A 106 16.12 -4.19 -17.51
C PRO A 106 15.40 -3.77 -18.80
N VAL A 107 15.60 -4.52 -19.89
CA VAL A 107 14.95 -4.28 -21.18
C VAL A 107 13.41 -4.31 -21.09
N LYS A 108 12.87 -5.07 -20.14
CA LYS A 108 11.42 -5.12 -19.85
C LYS A 108 11.19 -4.91 -18.36
N PRO A 109 10.14 -4.18 -17.96
CA PRO A 109 9.76 -4.08 -16.57
C PRO A 109 9.31 -5.45 -16.04
N LYS A 110 9.50 -5.67 -14.73
CA LYS A 110 8.97 -6.82 -14.01
C LYS A 110 7.46 -6.72 -13.80
N LEU A 111 6.98 -5.51 -13.58
CA LEU A 111 5.57 -5.22 -13.35
C LEU A 111 5.26 -3.81 -13.85
N ILE A 112 4.07 -3.63 -14.41
CA ILE A 112 3.50 -2.31 -14.67
C ILE A 112 2.19 -2.23 -13.91
N PHE A 113 2.06 -1.23 -13.06
CA PHE A 113 0.86 -1.00 -12.25
C PHE A 113 0.12 0.22 -12.76
N PHE A 114 -1.15 0.05 -13.11
CA PHE A 114 -2.04 1.13 -13.52
C PHE A 114 -3.02 1.44 -12.38
N PHE A 115 -2.95 2.67 -11.87
CA PHE A 115 -3.92 3.20 -10.92
C PHE A 115 -5.01 3.90 -11.71
N ASP A 116 -6.11 3.19 -11.94
CA ASP A 116 -7.33 3.82 -12.42
C ASP A 116 -7.99 4.63 -11.30
N GLU A 117 -8.57 5.76 -11.67
CA GLU A 117 -9.08 6.77 -10.75
C GLU A 117 -8.08 7.16 -9.64
N ALA A 118 -6.87 7.53 -10.08
CA ALA A 118 -5.75 7.89 -9.21
C ALA A 118 -6.09 8.96 -8.16
N HIS A 119 -7.10 9.81 -8.39
CA HIS A 119 -7.56 10.81 -7.43
C HIS A 119 -7.97 10.19 -6.07
N LEU A 120 -8.47 8.95 -6.06
CA LEU A 120 -8.86 8.24 -4.84
C LEU A 120 -7.68 7.95 -3.90
N LEU A 121 -6.44 8.00 -4.41
CA LEU A 121 -5.23 7.84 -3.60
C LEU A 121 -4.83 9.12 -2.86
N PHE A 122 -5.33 10.27 -3.26
CA PHE A 122 -4.89 11.57 -2.77
C PHE A 122 -6.01 12.38 -2.12
N GLU A 123 -7.26 11.92 -2.20
CA GLU A 123 -8.40 12.55 -1.53
C GLU A 123 -8.33 12.37 0.00
N ASP A 124 -8.34 13.49 0.74
CA ASP A 124 -8.29 13.54 2.21
C ASP A 124 -7.11 12.76 2.84
N VAL A 125 -6.00 12.65 2.11
CA VAL A 125 -4.82 11.93 2.58
C VAL A 125 -3.92 12.85 3.43
N PRO A 126 -3.47 12.41 4.62
CA PRO A 126 -2.53 13.20 5.41
C PRO A 126 -1.20 13.39 4.68
N GLN A 127 -0.57 14.56 4.83
CA GLN A 127 0.72 14.89 4.19
C GLN A 127 1.79 13.79 4.35
N ALA A 128 1.91 13.22 5.55
CA ALA A 128 2.90 12.15 5.80
C ALA A 128 2.70 10.92 4.91
N LEU A 129 1.46 10.65 4.49
CA LEU A 129 1.13 9.55 3.61
C LEU A 129 1.34 9.93 2.14
N GLU A 130 1.04 11.18 1.76
CA GLU A 130 1.41 11.70 0.43
C GLU A 130 2.93 11.64 0.20
N ASP A 131 3.72 12.11 1.16
CA ASP A 131 5.19 12.08 1.12
C ASP A 131 5.70 10.64 0.94
N ARG A 132 5.01 9.67 1.56
CA ARG A 132 5.34 8.25 1.43
C ARG A 132 5.00 7.72 0.05
N ILE A 133 3.85 8.08 -0.53
CA ILE A 133 3.49 7.73 -1.91
C ILE A 133 4.54 8.27 -2.86
N GLU A 134 4.90 9.55 -2.73
CA GLU A 134 5.93 10.19 -3.55
C GLU A 134 7.27 9.44 -3.46
N GLN A 135 7.70 9.10 -2.24
CA GLN A 135 8.92 8.33 -2.02
C GLN A 135 8.86 6.97 -2.71
N VAL A 136 7.74 6.24 -2.59
CA VAL A 136 7.62 4.91 -3.21
C VAL A 136 7.60 5.06 -4.74
N VAL A 137 6.80 5.95 -5.31
CA VAL A 137 6.76 6.19 -6.77
C VAL A 137 8.14 6.54 -7.31
N ARG A 138 8.92 7.34 -6.60
CA ARG A 138 10.30 7.70 -6.98
C ARG A 138 11.25 6.50 -6.97
N LEU A 139 11.15 5.63 -5.97
CA LEU A 139 12.11 4.55 -5.75
C LEU A 139 11.73 3.23 -6.43
N ILE A 140 10.44 2.97 -6.67
CA ILE A 140 9.93 1.69 -7.18
C ILE A 140 10.45 1.36 -8.59
N ARG A 141 10.87 2.39 -9.35
CA ARG A 141 11.53 2.22 -10.65
C ARG A 141 12.79 1.35 -10.55
N SER A 142 13.60 1.49 -9.50
CA SER A 142 14.83 0.68 -9.34
C SER A 142 14.55 -0.81 -9.12
N LYS A 143 13.31 -1.14 -8.74
CA LYS A 143 12.79 -2.51 -8.61
C LYS A 143 12.26 -3.09 -9.93
N GLY A 144 12.35 -2.32 -11.02
CA GLY A 144 11.84 -2.71 -12.33
C GLY A 144 10.32 -2.62 -12.43
N VAL A 145 9.69 -1.78 -11.61
CA VAL A 145 8.24 -1.58 -11.60
C VAL A 145 7.91 -0.22 -12.21
N GLY A 146 7.03 -0.21 -13.19
CA GLY A 146 6.45 1.01 -13.76
C GLY A 146 5.12 1.36 -13.10
N VAL A 147 4.90 2.62 -12.76
CA VAL A 147 3.63 3.11 -12.20
C VAL A 147 2.99 4.10 -13.18
N TRP A 148 1.71 3.90 -13.48
CA TRP A 148 0.89 4.81 -14.28
C TRP A 148 -0.30 5.26 -13.46
N PHE A 149 -0.50 6.58 -13.36
CA PHE A 149 -1.70 7.16 -12.77
C PHE A 149 -2.64 7.58 -13.90
N VAL A 150 -3.86 7.08 -13.86
CA VAL A 150 -4.93 7.40 -14.80
C VAL A 150 -5.97 8.22 -14.04
N THR A 151 -6.22 9.44 -14.51
CA THR A 151 -7.15 10.38 -13.90
C THR A 151 -7.85 11.20 -14.97
N GLN A 152 -9.07 11.65 -14.66
CA GLN A 152 -9.82 12.57 -15.52
C GLN A 152 -9.27 14.00 -15.45
N ASN A 153 -8.71 14.39 -14.29
CA ASN A 153 -8.17 15.73 -14.08
C ASN A 153 -6.74 15.64 -13.50
N PRO A 154 -5.75 16.26 -14.16
CA PRO A 154 -4.37 16.28 -13.66
C PRO A 154 -4.24 16.94 -12.30
N LEU A 155 -5.13 17.89 -11.95
CA LEU A 155 -5.10 18.60 -10.68
C LEU A 155 -5.44 17.72 -9.47
N ASP A 156 -5.97 16.52 -9.69
CA ASP A 156 -6.29 15.58 -8.62
C ASP A 156 -5.07 14.75 -8.17
N ILE A 157 -3.91 14.93 -8.82
CA ILE A 157 -2.64 14.31 -8.44
C ILE A 157 -1.71 15.41 -7.89
N PRO A 158 -1.09 15.22 -6.72
CA PRO A 158 -0.15 16.18 -6.16
C PRO A 158 1.02 16.50 -7.11
N GLU A 159 1.42 17.77 -7.17
CA GLU A 159 2.50 18.26 -8.03
C GLU A 159 3.82 17.50 -7.79
N GLN A 160 4.12 17.17 -6.54
CA GLN A 160 5.31 16.39 -6.15
C GLN A 160 5.34 15.01 -6.82
N VAL A 161 4.18 14.35 -6.92
CA VAL A 161 4.03 13.05 -7.58
C VAL A 161 4.07 13.23 -9.10
N LEU A 162 3.33 14.21 -9.65
CA LEU A 162 3.35 14.54 -11.08
C LEU A 162 4.76 14.84 -11.60
N GLY A 163 5.60 15.47 -10.79
CA GLY A 163 6.99 15.76 -11.09
C GLY A 163 7.88 14.51 -11.23
N GLN A 164 7.49 13.38 -10.62
CA GLN A 164 8.20 12.10 -10.77
C GLN A 164 7.77 11.31 -12.03
N LEU A 165 6.67 11.69 -12.67
CA LEU A 165 6.13 10.98 -13.83
C LEU A 165 6.82 11.43 -15.12
N GLY A 166 7.64 10.56 -15.70
CA GLY A 166 8.40 10.85 -16.91
C GLY A 166 7.63 10.65 -18.22
N ASN A 167 6.67 9.71 -18.24
CA ASN A 167 5.82 9.43 -19.39
C ASN A 167 4.46 10.11 -19.21
N ARG A 168 3.94 10.75 -20.25
CA ARG A 168 2.66 11.46 -20.24
C ARG A 168 1.87 11.17 -21.51
N VAL A 169 0.59 10.90 -21.32
CA VAL A 169 -0.42 10.76 -22.38
C VAL A 169 -1.64 11.56 -21.94
N GLN A 170 -1.95 12.64 -22.66
CA GLN A 170 -3.06 13.53 -22.35
C GLN A 170 -4.08 13.48 -23.47
N HIS A 171 -5.28 12.98 -23.15
CA HIS A 171 -6.42 13.07 -24.04
C HIS A 171 -7.11 14.44 -23.97
N ALA A 172 -8.10 14.66 -24.83
CA ALA A 172 -8.87 15.90 -24.88
C ALA A 172 -9.44 16.26 -23.50
N LEU A 173 -9.24 17.51 -23.08
CA LEU A 173 -9.91 18.10 -21.93
C LEU A 173 -10.94 19.13 -22.41
N ARG A 174 -12.08 19.17 -21.75
CA ARG A 174 -13.12 20.15 -22.05
C ARG A 174 -13.03 21.29 -21.04
N ALA A 175 -12.81 22.51 -21.54
CA ALA A 175 -12.74 23.70 -20.70
C ALA A 175 -14.03 24.52 -20.73
N PHE A 176 -14.95 24.26 -19.80
CA PHE A 176 -16.18 25.04 -19.65
C PHE A 176 -16.15 25.98 -18.44
N THR A 177 -15.37 25.61 -17.43
CA THR A 177 -15.25 26.36 -16.17
C THR A 177 -13.84 26.91 -15.96
N PRO A 178 -13.66 27.90 -15.07
CA PRO A 178 -12.32 28.36 -14.68
C PRO A 178 -11.43 27.25 -14.09
N ARG A 179 -12.03 26.25 -13.43
CA ARG A 179 -11.29 25.09 -12.92
C ARG A 179 -10.75 24.24 -14.08
N ASP A 180 -11.55 24.02 -15.11
CA ASP A 180 -11.13 23.25 -16.28
C ASP A 180 -10.03 23.96 -17.06
N GLN A 181 -10.11 25.29 -17.19
CA GLN A 181 -9.04 26.08 -17.82
C GLN A 181 -7.71 25.94 -17.07
N LYS A 182 -7.75 25.93 -15.73
CA LYS A 182 -6.57 25.65 -14.91
C LYS A 182 -6.04 24.24 -15.12
N ALA A 183 -6.93 23.25 -15.25
CA ALA A 183 -6.53 21.86 -15.51
C ALA A 183 -5.85 21.71 -16.88
N VAL A 184 -6.36 22.38 -17.91
CA VAL A 184 -5.76 22.41 -19.25
C VAL A 184 -4.36 23.03 -19.20
N ARG A 185 -4.22 24.19 -18.54
CA ARG A 185 -2.92 24.84 -18.38
C ARG A 185 -1.94 23.96 -17.60
N ALA A 186 -2.37 23.40 -16.47
CA ALA A 186 -1.53 22.52 -15.67
C ALA A 186 -1.06 21.29 -16.47
N ALA A 187 -1.95 20.65 -17.24
CA ALA A 187 -1.57 19.57 -18.15
C ALA A 187 -0.52 20.04 -19.16
N ALA A 188 -0.75 21.18 -19.83
CA ALA A 188 0.16 21.73 -20.83
C ALA A 188 1.55 22.03 -20.27
N GLU A 189 1.64 22.63 -19.09
CA GLU A 189 2.89 23.00 -18.41
C GLU A 189 3.70 21.77 -17.96
N THR A 190 3.06 20.63 -17.76
CA THR A 190 3.77 19.39 -17.42
C THR A 190 4.52 18.79 -18.61
N PHE A 191 4.23 19.18 -19.85
CA PHE A 191 4.91 18.63 -21.01
C PHE A 191 6.27 19.29 -21.27
N ARG A 192 7.20 18.51 -21.83
CA ARG A 192 8.39 19.12 -22.45
C ARG A 192 7.96 19.92 -23.67
N ALA A 193 8.23 21.23 -23.63
CA ALA A 193 7.81 22.17 -24.66
C ALA A 193 8.26 21.76 -26.07
N ASN A 194 7.34 21.92 -27.03
CA ASN A 194 7.58 21.77 -28.45
C ASN A 194 7.33 23.13 -29.13
N PRO A 195 8.37 23.80 -29.68
CA PRO A 195 8.20 25.11 -30.32
C PRO A 195 7.24 25.12 -31.52
N GLU A 196 6.95 23.95 -32.10
CA GLU A 196 6.07 23.79 -33.26
C GLU A 196 4.61 23.50 -32.87
N LEU A 197 4.33 23.35 -31.57
CA LEU A 197 3.00 22.98 -31.07
C LEU A 197 2.62 23.86 -29.87
N ASP A 198 1.50 24.57 -29.97
CA ASP A 198 0.86 25.16 -28.81
C ASP A 198 0.15 24.06 -28.02
N THR A 199 0.80 23.59 -26.96
CA THR A 199 0.29 22.50 -26.11
C THR A 199 -1.07 22.84 -25.48
N GLU A 200 -1.27 24.08 -25.00
CA GLU A 200 -2.50 24.48 -24.31
C GLU A 200 -3.67 24.51 -25.31
N ALA A 201 -3.47 25.10 -26.48
CA ALA A 201 -4.46 25.11 -27.55
C ALA A 201 -4.74 23.68 -28.07
N ALA A 202 -3.69 22.89 -28.30
CA ALA A 202 -3.82 21.54 -28.84
C ALA A 202 -4.68 20.63 -27.94
N ILE A 203 -4.56 20.72 -26.61
CA ILE A 203 -5.37 19.92 -25.67
C ILE A 203 -6.88 20.13 -25.89
N LEU A 204 -7.30 21.37 -26.19
CA LEU A 204 -8.70 21.73 -26.41
C LEU A 204 -9.21 21.27 -27.79
N GLU A 205 -8.30 21.08 -28.75
CA GLU A 205 -8.60 20.74 -30.15
C GLU A 205 -8.48 19.24 -30.46
N LEU A 206 -8.07 18.42 -29.49
CA LEU A 206 -7.96 16.97 -29.65
C LEU A 206 -9.33 16.35 -29.96
N GLY A 207 -9.37 15.54 -31.02
CA GLY A 207 -10.50 14.72 -31.39
C GLY A 207 -10.52 13.34 -30.72
N VAL A 208 -11.53 12.55 -31.05
CA VAL A 208 -11.65 11.16 -30.57
C VAL A 208 -10.50 10.32 -31.14
N GLY A 209 -9.78 9.62 -30.26
CA GLY A 209 -8.65 8.78 -30.64
C GLY A 209 -7.32 9.55 -30.76
N GLU A 210 -7.31 10.85 -30.52
CA GLU A 210 -6.07 11.63 -30.45
C GLU A 210 -5.63 11.88 -29.01
N ALA A 211 -4.33 12.07 -28.83
CA ALA A 211 -3.72 12.47 -27.57
C ALA A 211 -2.46 13.31 -27.81
N LEU A 212 -2.08 14.10 -26.81
CA LEU A 212 -0.72 14.60 -26.69
C LEU A 212 0.13 13.56 -25.96
N VAL A 213 1.30 13.24 -26.50
CA VAL A 213 2.18 12.18 -26.01
C VAL A 213 3.58 12.73 -25.80
N SER A 214 4.17 12.39 -24.67
CA SER A 214 5.58 12.63 -24.34
C SER A 214 6.08 11.44 -23.54
N LEU A 215 6.98 10.65 -24.13
CA LEU A 215 7.56 9.47 -23.51
C LEU A 215 9.05 9.70 -23.25
N LEU A 216 9.61 8.96 -22.30
CA LEU A 216 11.04 8.95 -22.04
C LEU A 216 11.80 8.33 -23.22
N ASP A 217 12.92 8.93 -23.58
CA ASP A 217 13.90 8.37 -24.52
C ASP A 217 14.80 7.31 -23.84
N GLU A 218 15.73 6.73 -24.61
CA GLU A 218 16.70 5.73 -24.11
C GLU A 218 17.61 6.27 -22.98
N LYS A 219 17.71 7.58 -22.81
CA LYS A 219 18.47 8.23 -21.73
C LYS A 219 17.59 8.58 -20.54
N GLY A 220 16.31 8.21 -20.56
CA GLY A 220 15.35 8.56 -19.53
C GLY A 220 14.95 10.03 -19.51
N THR A 221 15.15 10.75 -20.63
CA THR A 221 14.75 12.16 -20.79
C THR A 221 13.40 12.23 -21.51
N PRO A 222 12.42 13.03 -21.04
CA PRO A 222 11.17 13.21 -21.77
C PRO A 222 11.40 13.75 -23.19
N ALA A 223 10.82 13.09 -24.19
CA ALA A 223 10.73 13.61 -25.54
C ALA A 223 9.83 14.87 -25.57
N LYS A 224 9.99 15.71 -26.60
CA LYS A 224 9.08 16.84 -26.81
C LYS A 224 7.66 16.31 -26.99
N VAL A 225 6.67 17.08 -26.55
CA VAL A 225 5.27 16.70 -26.75
C VAL A 225 4.88 16.71 -28.22
N GLU A 226 4.17 15.68 -28.64
CA GLU A 226 3.64 15.52 -29.99
C GLU A 226 2.15 15.15 -29.95
N ARG A 227 1.40 15.56 -30.97
CA ARG A 227 0.02 15.09 -31.20
C ARG A 227 0.08 13.77 -31.96
N ALA A 228 -0.59 12.74 -31.44
CA ALA A 228 -0.59 11.41 -32.02
C ALA A 228 -1.99 10.78 -32.00
N PHE A 229 -2.22 9.83 -32.91
CA PHE A 229 -3.36 8.92 -32.83
C PHE A 229 -3.03 7.73 -31.94
N ILE A 230 -3.96 7.39 -31.04
CA ILE A 230 -3.85 6.23 -30.16
C ILE A 230 -4.49 5.04 -30.84
N MET A 231 -3.73 3.95 -30.93
CA MET A 231 -4.23 2.68 -31.48
C MET A 231 -5.42 2.20 -30.65
N PRO A 232 -6.57 1.86 -31.26
CA PRO A 232 -7.71 1.33 -30.53
C PRO A 232 -7.34 -0.02 -29.88
N PRO A 233 -7.90 -0.31 -28.69
CA PRO A 233 -7.60 -1.56 -27.99
C PRO A 233 -8.17 -2.76 -28.76
N HIS A 234 -7.46 -3.88 -28.70
CA HIS A 234 -7.97 -5.18 -29.15
C HIS A 234 -8.85 -5.82 -28.07
N SER A 235 -9.88 -5.09 -27.61
CA SER A 235 -10.77 -5.54 -26.55
C SER A 235 -12.24 -5.49 -26.97
N SER A 236 -13.05 -6.25 -26.25
CA SER A 236 -14.51 -6.07 -26.25
C SER A 236 -14.85 -4.80 -25.47
N LEU A 237 -15.77 -3.97 -26.00
CA LEU A 237 -16.34 -2.83 -25.28
C LEU A 237 -17.36 -3.24 -24.21
N PRO A 238 -18.28 -4.19 -24.45
CA PRO A 238 -19.15 -4.66 -23.38
C PRO A 238 -18.35 -5.47 -22.33
N PRO A 239 -18.68 -5.31 -21.04
CA PRO A 239 -18.08 -6.09 -19.97
C PRO A 239 -18.43 -7.57 -20.14
N LEU A 240 -17.56 -8.43 -19.60
CA LEU A 240 -17.79 -9.87 -19.57
C LEU A 240 -19.04 -10.20 -18.74
N SER A 241 -19.78 -11.20 -19.18
CA SER A 241 -20.88 -11.79 -18.40
C SER A 241 -20.34 -12.46 -17.11
N PRO A 242 -21.18 -12.60 -16.07
CA PRO A 242 -20.79 -13.31 -14.85
C PRO A 242 -20.29 -14.74 -15.11
N GLU A 243 -20.82 -15.43 -16.11
CA GLU A 243 -20.41 -16.76 -16.55
C GLU A 243 -19.00 -16.75 -17.15
N GLU A 244 -18.71 -15.80 -18.02
CA GLU A 244 -17.38 -15.62 -18.63
C GLU A 244 -16.34 -15.26 -17.56
N ILE A 245 -16.66 -14.35 -16.65
CA ILE A 245 -15.78 -13.98 -15.52
C ILE A 245 -15.46 -15.22 -14.69
N ARG A 246 -16.48 -16.03 -14.33
CA ARG A 246 -16.26 -17.29 -13.60
C ARG A 246 -15.38 -18.26 -14.37
N GLY A 247 -15.57 -18.39 -15.68
CA GLY A 247 -14.74 -19.23 -16.54
C GLY A 247 -13.27 -18.81 -16.53
N VAL A 248 -12.99 -17.50 -16.62
CA VAL A 248 -11.63 -16.95 -16.52
C VAL A 248 -11.02 -17.22 -15.15
N ILE A 249 -11.76 -16.98 -14.07
CA ILE A 249 -11.29 -17.21 -12.70
C ILE A 249 -10.98 -18.70 -12.47
N GLN A 250 -11.87 -19.60 -12.88
CA GLN A 250 -11.70 -21.05 -12.72
C GLN A 250 -10.56 -21.62 -13.58
N GLY A 251 -10.25 -20.98 -14.71
CA GLY A 251 -9.10 -21.33 -15.55
C GLY A 251 -7.75 -20.84 -15.00
N SER A 252 -7.75 -20.00 -13.97
CA SER A 252 -6.51 -19.47 -13.38
C SER A 252 -5.78 -20.52 -12.55
N VAL A 253 -4.44 -20.51 -12.61
CA VAL A 253 -3.58 -21.33 -11.74
C VAL A 253 -3.74 -20.98 -10.25
N LEU A 254 -4.23 -19.77 -9.97
CA LEU A 254 -4.50 -19.28 -8.61
C LEU A 254 -5.90 -19.65 -8.12
N TYR A 255 -6.71 -20.33 -8.94
CA TYR A 255 -8.04 -20.75 -8.55
C TYR A 255 -8.00 -21.62 -7.28
N GLY A 256 -8.89 -21.33 -6.32
CA GLY A 256 -8.95 -22.01 -5.04
C GLY A 256 -7.89 -21.58 -4.00
N ALA A 257 -6.88 -20.78 -4.38
CA ALA A 257 -5.90 -20.26 -3.44
C ALA A 257 -6.52 -19.23 -2.49
N TYR A 258 -7.20 -18.23 -3.04
CA TYR A 258 -7.77 -17.09 -2.29
C TYR A 258 -9.24 -17.25 -1.89
N GLU A 259 -9.92 -18.31 -2.34
CA GLU A 259 -11.36 -18.50 -2.08
C GLU A 259 -11.67 -18.93 -0.65
N LYS A 260 -10.73 -19.62 0.01
CA LYS A 260 -10.93 -20.17 1.34
C LYS A 260 -10.33 -19.24 2.38
N THR A 261 -11.19 -18.51 3.07
CA THR A 261 -10.77 -17.71 4.22
C THR A 261 -10.21 -18.62 5.31
N VAL A 262 -8.98 -18.34 5.74
CA VAL A 262 -8.34 -19.05 6.85
C VAL A 262 -8.45 -18.19 8.10
N ASP A 263 -9.02 -18.73 9.18
CA ASP A 263 -8.96 -18.08 10.49
C ASP A 263 -7.74 -18.65 11.24
N ARG A 264 -6.70 -17.83 11.39
CA ARG A 264 -5.48 -18.20 12.13
C ARG A 264 -5.70 -17.95 13.61
N GLU A 265 -5.03 -18.74 14.45
CA GLU A 265 -5.01 -18.48 15.89
C GLU A 265 -4.46 -17.06 16.14
N SER A 266 -5.34 -16.20 16.65
CA SER A 266 -5.19 -14.75 16.56
C SER A 266 -4.40 -14.19 17.76
N ALA A 267 -3.73 -13.05 17.58
CA ALA A 267 -3.10 -12.35 18.71
C ALA A 267 -4.16 -11.97 19.76
N TYR A 268 -5.38 -11.67 19.29
CA TYR A 268 -6.56 -11.52 20.14
C TYR A 268 -6.82 -12.73 21.04
N GLU A 269 -6.88 -13.93 20.47
CA GLU A 269 -7.14 -15.16 21.23
C GLU A 269 -6.03 -15.42 22.26
N ARG A 270 -4.77 -15.22 21.90
CA ARG A 270 -3.64 -15.40 22.83
C ARG A 270 -3.62 -14.37 23.95
N LEU A 271 -3.91 -13.10 23.65
CA LEU A 271 -3.98 -12.04 24.66
C LEU A 271 -5.19 -12.21 25.58
N ARG A 272 -6.33 -12.63 25.03
CA ARG A 272 -7.54 -12.91 25.78
C ARG A 272 -7.36 -14.12 26.69
N GLN A 273 -6.77 -15.21 26.20
CA GLN A 273 -6.41 -16.37 27.02
C GLN A 273 -5.44 -15.98 28.14
N LYS A 274 -4.46 -15.11 27.89
CA LYS A 274 -3.59 -14.59 28.95
C LYS A 274 -4.35 -13.76 29.99
N ALA A 275 -5.26 -12.88 29.55
CA ALA A 275 -6.08 -12.07 30.44
C ALA A 275 -7.05 -12.93 31.27
N GLU A 276 -7.64 -13.97 30.67
CA GLU A 276 -8.50 -14.95 31.35
C GLU A 276 -7.68 -15.81 32.34
N GLN A 277 -6.47 -16.23 31.98
CA GLN A 277 -5.55 -16.95 32.89
C GLN A 277 -5.08 -16.08 34.08
N LEU A 278 -4.85 -14.78 33.86
CA LEU A 278 -4.53 -13.82 34.93
C LEU A 278 -5.74 -13.53 35.84
N ALA A 279 -6.96 -13.59 35.29
CA ALA A 279 -8.19 -13.39 36.05
C ALA A 279 -8.64 -14.64 36.85
N GLU A 280 -8.38 -15.84 36.31
CA GLU A 280 -8.68 -17.12 36.98
C GLU A 280 -7.62 -17.53 38.01
N ASN A 281 -6.43 -16.92 37.99
CA ASN A 281 -5.36 -17.17 38.94
C ASN A 281 -4.80 -15.87 39.54
N PRO A 282 -5.52 -15.20 40.46
CA PRO A 282 -5.07 -13.95 41.08
C PRO A 282 -3.84 -14.10 42.00
N GLU A 283 -3.41 -15.33 42.30
CA GLU A 283 -2.34 -15.63 43.26
C GLU A 283 -0.91 -15.59 42.68
N GLN A 284 -0.72 -15.04 41.49
CA GLN A 284 0.62 -14.70 40.96
C GLN A 284 0.81 -13.20 40.77
N GLU A 285 0.40 -12.40 41.76
CA GLU A 285 1.13 -11.17 42.04
C GLU A 285 2.54 -11.53 42.52
N PRO A 286 3.61 -10.84 42.06
CA PRO A 286 4.88 -10.92 42.75
C PRO A 286 4.64 -10.34 44.15
N VAL A 287 4.87 -11.15 45.18
CA VAL A 287 4.91 -10.71 46.58
C VAL A 287 6.10 -9.75 46.72
N GLY A 288 5.88 -8.49 46.34
CA GLY A 288 6.75 -7.35 46.58
C GLY A 288 6.40 -6.71 47.92
N ARG A 289 6.47 -7.48 49.01
CA ARG A 289 6.51 -6.91 50.36
C ARG A 289 7.99 -6.76 50.73
N GLU A 290 8.41 -5.52 50.83
CA GLU A 290 9.75 -5.12 51.28
C GLU A 290 10.22 -5.96 52.47
N THR A 291 11.24 -6.78 52.25
CA THR A 291 12.17 -7.15 53.31
C THR A 291 13.58 -7.12 52.74
N LYS A 292 14.38 -6.20 53.28
CA LYS A 292 15.80 -6.05 53.00
C LYS A 292 16.52 -7.37 53.28
N ALA A 293 16.96 -8.07 52.25
CA ALA A 293 17.98 -9.11 52.34
C ALA A 293 18.80 -9.16 51.04
N GLU A 294 20.12 -9.23 51.18
CA GLU A 294 21.11 -9.13 50.11
C GLU A 294 20.92 -10.18 48.99
N PRO A 295 21.26 -9.87 47.72
CA PRO A 295 21.06 -10.81 46.62
C PRO A 295 22.13 -11.90 46.62
N SER A 296 21.70 -13.15 46.85
CA SER A 296 22.50 -14.35 46.59
C SER A 296 22.89 -14.45 45.11
N GLN A 297 24.12 -14.90 44.85
CA GLN A 297 24.70 -15.04 43.50
C GLN A 297 23.91 -15.97 42.58
N THR A 298 23.07 -16.85 43.13
CA THR A 298 22.23 -17.77 42.37
C THR A 298 21.04 -17.05 41.71
N GLY A 299 20.53 -15.98 42.34
CA GLY A 299 19.45 -15.16 41.78
C GLY A 299 19.88 -14.32 40.57
N LYS A 300 21.16 -13.94 40.51
CA LYS A 300 21.74 -13.22 39.35
C LYS A 300 21.89 -14.13 38.13
N LEU A 301 22.19 -15.42 38.36
CA LEU A 301 22.37 -16.40 37.27
C LEU A 301 21.03 -16.80 36.65
N ILE A 302 19.99 -17.01 37.47
CA ILE A 302 18.63 -17.29 37.00
C ILE A 302 18.03 -16.07 36.29
N GLY A 303 18.25 -14.86 36.82
CA GLY A 303 17.84 -13.63 36.16
C GLY A 303 18.52 -13.42 34.79
N ALA A 304 19.79 -13.79 34.64
CA ALA A 304 20.52 -13.70 33.37
C ALA A 304 20.08 -14.75 32.34
N LEU A 305 19.70 -15.96 32.78
CA LEU A 305 19.18 -17.02 31.93
C LEU A 305 17.75 -16.75 31.47
N ALA A 306 16.89 -16.23 32.34
CA ALA A 306 15.54 -15.78 31.98
C ALA A 306 15.59 -14.60 30.99
N LYS A 307 16.52 -13.66 31.19
CA LYS A 307 16.76 -12.54 30.28
C LYS A 307 17.29 -12.99 28.90
N SER A 308 18.10 -14.05 28.85
CA SER A 308 18.57 -14.65 27.59
C SER A 308 17.48 -15.46 26.86
N ALA A 309 16.63 -16.18 27.58
CA ALA A 309 15.50 -16.91 27.00
C ALA A 309 14.43 -15.96 26.44
N ALA A 310 14.14 -14.85 27.14
CA ALA A 310 13.28 -13.78 26.66
C ALA A 310 13.85 -13.10 25.40
N HIS A 311 15.18 -12.89 25.32
CA HIS A 311 15.83 -12.40 24.11
C HIS A 311 15.82 -13.41 22.94
N ALA A 312 15.98 -14.70 23.20
CA ALA A 312 15.93 -15.74 22.18
C ALA A 312 14.52 -15.88 21.57
N ILE A 313 13.47 -15.89 22.41
CA ILE A 313 12.07 -16.03 21.98
C ILE A 313 11.57 -14.73 21.32
N GLY A 314 11.98 -13.55 21.81
CA GLY A 314 11.68 -12.26 21.18
C GLY A 314 12.32 -12.09 19.79
N SER A 315 13.49 -12.69 19.55
CA SER A 315 14.22 -12.54 18.28
C SER A 315 13.69 -13.38 17.12
N GLN A 316 12.96 -14.47 17.39
CA GLN A 316 12.42 -15.36 16.34
C GLN A 316 10.95 -15.07 15.98
N LEU A 317 10.08 -14.73 16.94
CA LEU A 317 8.70 -14.33 16.62
C LEU A 317 8.58 -12.88 16.13
N GLY A 318 9.49 -11.99 16.56
CA GLY A 318 9.51 -10.59 16.10
C GLY A 318 9.85 -10.45 14.61
N ARG A 319 10.66 -11.35 14.04
CA ARG A 319 11.13 -11.24 12.64
C ARG A 319 10.06 -11.56 11.58
N GLN A 320 8.95 -12.21 11.95
CA GLN A 320 7.85 -12.49 11.01
C GLN A 320 6.72 -11.46 11.08
N ILE A 321 6.47 -10.85 12.24
CA ILE A 321 5.40 -9.85 12.41
C ILE A 321 5.89 -8.43 12.06
N ILE A 322 7.16 -8.13 12.32
CA ILE A 322 7.75 -6.81 12.00
C ILE A 322 7.87 -6.59 10.48
N ARG A 323 7.93 -7.67 9.69
CA ARG A 323 8.05 -7.57 8.22
C ARG A 323 6.71 -7.35 7.49
N GLY A 324 5.57 -7.61 8.12
CA GLY A 324 4.26 -7.52 7.44
C GLY A 324 3.41 -6.29 7.78
N VAL A 325 3.59 -5.68 8.96
CA VAL A 325 2.67 -4.63 9.44
C VAL A 325 3.37 -3.39 10.02
N LEU A 326 4.66 -3.49 10.41
CA LEU A 326 5.37 -2.40 11.09
C LEU A 326 6.55 -1.79 10.31
N GLY A 327 7.11 -2.49 9.32
CA GLY A 327 8.07 -1.90 8.36
C GLY A 327 7.46 -0.77 7.51
N SER A 328 6.15 -0.86 7.25
CA SER A 328 5.38 0.11 6.47
C SER A 328 5.00 1.38 7.23
N LEU A 329 5.13 1.43 8.57
CA LEU A 329 4.64 2.55 9.38
C LEU A 329 5.73 3.39 10.08
N PHE A 330 6.97 2.92 10.28
CA PHE A 330 8.00 3.67 11.02
C PHE A 330 9.45 3.51 10.49
N GLY A 331 9.65 3.55 9.18
CA GLY A 331 10.99 3.52 8.56
C GLY A 331 11.73 4.86 8.60
N GLY A 332 12.17 5.29 9.79
CA GLY A 332 13.08 6.43 9.98
C GLY A 332 14.55 6.01 9.90
N LYS A 333 15.28 6.66 8.99
CA LYS A 333 16.75 6.74 8.80
C LYS A 333 17.64 5.93 9.75
N GLY A 334 18.28 4.90 9.18
CA GLY A 334 19.70 4.58 9.40
C GLY A 334 20.44 4.86 8.11
#